data_AF-A0A6L5X2R1-F1
#
_entry.id   AF-A0A6L5X2R1-F1
#
_cell.length_a   1.000
_cell.length_b   1.000
_cell.length_c   1.000
_cell.angle_alpha   90.00
_cell.angle_beta   90.00
_cell.angle_gamma   90.00
#
_symmetry.space_group_name_H-M   'P 1'
#
loop_
_entity.id
_entity.type
_entity.pdbx_description
1 polymer ?
#
loop_
_entity_poly.entity_id
_entity_poly.type
_entity_poly.pdbx_seq_one_letter_code
_entity_poly.pdbx_strand_id
1 'polypeptide(L)'
;MAIQMRRGDYADFDPTKMVAGELAVVTSGDPNSDTGRSLYVCFEPGVVKRVTDYEDLIDQVNAATQEIQQRFTSSVEQSARNAASSAASASSSAGTASSASESATAASQSASSAQAAAESAAAAAKGAKEYVDQHGTKPMTGATTTATGTAGTVPAPQAGTSTRFLCSDATWKEAVDATQGKAINDAIAKNAADIATNKSGISKNKADITALNGSLSKRFTLLYSLEAIQDGARSLSIDLSPYKMVLIVCKRQDNGADLVSFVIPVSIWGNVEVSHRIECDGYYRIVTISTTSIKWGTANGDYPTAFIVPIKIYGL
;
A
#
# COMPACT_ATOMS: atom_id res chain seq x y z
N MET A 1 -3.36 -88.07 -122.87
CA MET A 1 -2.51 -86.93 -123.23
C MET A 1 -2.18 -86.16 -121.97
N ALA A 2 -0.92 -85.83 -121.73
CA ALA A 2 -0.53 -85.01 -120.57
C ALA A 2 -0.66 -83.54 -120.94
N ILE A 3 -1.39 -82.77 -120.13
CA ILE A 3 -1.41 -81.31 -120.23
C ILE A 3 -0.04 -80.81 -119.76
N GLN A 4 0.65 -80.03 -120.59
CA GLN A 4 1.91 -79.39 -120.22
C GLN A 4 1.72 -77.88 -120.09
N MET A 5 2.19 -77.31 -118.99
CA MET A 5 2.27 -75.86 -118.79
C MET A 5 3.56 -75.31 -119.40
N ARG A 6 3.53 -74.05 -119.86
CA ARG A 6 4.76 -73.35 -120.27
C ARG A 6 5.67 -73.19 -119.06
N ARG A 7 6.99 -73.35 -119.25
CA ARG A 7 7.97 -73.22 -118.17
C ARG A 7 9.32 -72.71 -118.67
N GLY A 8 10.06 -71.99 -117.83
CA GLY A 8 11.39 -71.44 -118.15
C GLY A 8 11.85 -70.37 -117.16
N ASP A 9 12.97 -69.72 -117.46
CA ASP A 9 13.50 -68.61 -116.64
C ASP A 9 12.67 -67.33 -116.85
N TYR A 10 12.66 -66.45 -115.85
CA TYR A 10 11.88 -65.21 -115.90
C TYR A 10 12.30 -64.29 -117.05
N ALA A 11 13.58 -64.33 -117.45
CA ALA A 11 14.09 -63.53 -118.57
C ALA A 11 13.43 -63.88 -119.92
N ASP A 12 12.95 -65.12 -120.07
CA ASP A 12 12.26 -65.61 -121.27
C ASP A 12 10.72 -65.55 -121.13
N PHE A 13 10.23 -65.11 -119.97
CA PHE A 13 8.80 -64.98 -119.71
C PHE A 13 8.24 -63.74 -120.41
N ASP A 14 7.44 -63.96 -121.45
CA ASP A 14 6.77 -62.91 -122.24
C ASP A 14 5.24 -62.97 -122.06
N PRO A 15 4.66 -62.08 -121.22
CA PRO A 15 3.22 -62.02 -120.96
C PRO A 15 2.37 -61.82 -122.22
N THR A 16 2.89 -61.16 -123.25
CA THR A 16 2.12 -60.82 -124.46
C THR A 16 1.88 -62.02 -125.37
N LYS A 17 2.70 -63.07 -125.23
CA LYS A 17 2.58 -64.31 -126.00
C LYS A 17 1.71 -65.36 -125.31
N MET A 18 1.14 -65.04 -124.14
CA MET A 18 0.25 -65.94 -123.42
C MET A 18 -1.20 -65.79 -123.90
N VAL A 19 -1.98 -66.85 -123.79
CA VAL A 19 -3.42 -66.86 -124.09
C VAL A 19 -4.22 -66.80 -122.78
N ALA A 20 -5.43 -66.24 -122.83
CA ALA A 20 -6.33 -66.18 -121.66
C ALA A 20 -6.57 -67.58 -121.06
N GLY A 21 -6.49 -67.68 -119.73
CA GLY A 21 -6.62 -68.92 -118.97
C GLY A 21 -5.37 -69.79 -118.93
N GLU A 22 -4.28 -69.39 -119.60
CA GLU A 22 -3.04 -70.14 -119.62
C GLU A 22 -2.20 -69.93 -118.36
N LEU A 23 -1.53 -71.01 -117.92
CA LEU A 23 -0.59 -71.02 -116.81
C LEU A 23 0.86 -71.09 -117.30
N ALA A 24 1.73 -70.28 -116.71
CA ALA A 24 3.17 -70.30 -116.94
C ALA A 24 3.93 -70.48 -115.63
N VAL A 25 4.88 -71.41 -115.61
CA VAL A 25 5.71 -71.75 -114.46
C VAL A 25 7.10 -71.16 -114.66
N VAL A 26 7.45 -70.12 -113.91
CA VAL A 26 8.80 -69.57 -113.87
C VAL A 26 9.64 -70.41 -112.92
N THR A 27 10.75 -70.97 -113.43
CA THR A 27 11.59 -71.94 -112.71
C THR A 27 12.84 -71.33 -112.07
N SER A 28 13.24 -70.13 -112.49
CA SER A 28 14.31 -69.37 -111.84
C SER A 28 14.31 -67.90 -112.26
N GLY A 29 14.98 -67.05 -111.46
CA GLY A 29 15.28 -65.66 -111.82
C GLY A 29 14.11 -64.68 -111.74
N ASP A 30 12.96 -65.04 -111.17
CA ASP A 30 11.88 -64.07 -110.92
C ASP A 30 12.31 -63.08 -109.83
N PRO A 31 12.46 -61.78 -110.13
CA PRO A 31 12.89 -60.79 -109.15
C PRO A 31 11.84 -60.51 -108.06
N ASN A 32 10.61 -60.97 -108.25
CA ASN A 32 9.51 -60.68 -107.35
C ASN A 32 9.21 -61.84 -106.38
N SER A 33 9.91 -62.98 -106.48
CA SER A 33 9.80 -64.11 -105.54
C SER A 33 11.17 -64.40 -104.93
N ASP A 34 11.21 -64.64 -103.62
CA ASP A 34 12.45 -64.93 -102.89
C ASP A 34 13.14 -66.21 -103.34
N THR A 35 12.36 -67.17 -103.85
CA THR A 35 12.91 -68.43 -104.38
C THR A 35 13.28 -68.34 -105.87
N GLY A 36 13.04 -67.18 -106.50
CA GLY A 36 13.17 -66.94 -107.93
C GLY A 36 12.19 -67.73 -108.79
N ARG A 37 11.21 -68.41 -108.18
CA ARG A 37 10.24 -69.31 -108.83
C ARG A 37 8.83 -68.79 -108.64
N SER A 38 7.97 -68.92 -109.65
CA SER A 38 6.63 -68.35 -109.58
C SER A 38 5.67 -69.02 -110.56
N LEU A 39 4.38 -68.95 -110.27
CA LEU A 39 3.31 -69.37 -111.18
C LEU A 39 2.54 -68.13 -111.62
N TYR A 40 2.31 -67.99 -112.92
CA TYR A 40 1.54 -66.90 -113.50
C TYR A 40 0.29 -67.44 -114.19
N VAL A 41 -0.82 -66.74 -114.02
CA VAL A 41 -2.05 -66.95 -114.77
C VAL A 41 -2.32 -65.76 -115.68
N CYS A 42 -2.57 -66.05 -116.96
CA CYS A 42 -2.93 -65.04 -117.95
C CYS A 42 -4.45 -64.84 -117.96
N PHE A 43 -4.90 -63.59 -117.80
CA PHE A 43 -6.32 -63.25 -117.98
C PHE A 43 -6.60 -62.82 -119.42
N GLU A 44 -5.66 -62.09 -120.04
CA GLU A 44 -5.66 -61.66 -121.45
C GLU A 44 -4.21 -61.48 -121.92
N PRO A 45 -3.90 -61.52 -123.24
CA PRO A 45 -2.53 -61.33 -123.71
C PRO A 45 -1.88 -60.06 -123.14
N GLY A 46 -0.79 -60.22 -122.41
CA GLY A 46 -0.07 -59.13 -121.71
C GLY A 46 -0.53 -58.88 -120.27
N VAL A 47 -1.68 -59.39 -119.85
CA VAL A 47 -2.26 -59.22 -118.50
C VAL A 47 -2.13 -60.53 -117.71
N VAL A 48 -1.00 -60.66 -117.03
CA VAL A 48 -0.70 -61.82 -116.16
C VAL A 48 -0.76 -61.42 -114.70
N LYS A 49 -1.23 -62.33 -113.85
CA LYS A 49 -1.13 -62.20 -112.39
C LYS A 49 -0.29 -63.34 -111.84
N ARG A 50 0.61 -63.01 -110.91
CA ARG A 50 1.33 -64.01 -110.14
C ARG A 50 0.37 -64.67 -109.16
N VAL A 51 0.45 -65.98 -109.07
CA VAL A 51 -0.11 -66.78 -107.99
C VAL A 51 0.90 -66.74 -106.86
N THR A 52 0.54 -66.09 -105.77
CA THR A 52 1.35 -66.00 -104.55
C THR A 52 1.56 -67.39 -103.97
N ASP A 53 2.82 -67.74 -103.72
CA ASP A 53 3.24 -68.92 -102.98
C ASP A 53 3.06 -68.71 -101.46
N TYR A 54 3.15 -69.81 -100.72
CA TYR A 54 2.88 -69.79 -99.28
C TYR A 54 3.87 -68.91 -98.50
N GLU A 55 5.14 -68.87 -98.91
CA GLU A 55 6.19 -68.08 -98.25
C GLU A 55 5.94 -66.57 -98.43
N ASP A 56 5.64 -66.11 -99.65
CA ASP A 56 5.23 -64.72 -99.91
C ASP A 56 3.99 -64.32 -99.08
N LEU A 57 3.04 -65.24 -98.89
CA LEU A 57 1.85 -64.99 -98.07
C LEU A 57 2.21 -64.86 -96.58
N ILE A 58 3.16 -65.66 -96.08
CA ILE A 58 3.64 -65.57 -94.69
C ILE A 58 4.19 -64.17 -94.42
N ASP A 59 5.01 -63.63 -95.32
CA ASP A 59 5.62 -62.31 -95.13
C ASP A 59 4.60 -61.18 -95.14
N GLN A 60 3.62 -61.24 -96.05
CA GLN A 60 2.52 -60.27 -96.08
C GLN A 60 1.67 -60.35 -94.80
N VAL A 61 1.36 -61.56 -94.33
CA VAL A 61 0.60 -61.77 -93.09
C VAL A 61 1.40 -61.28 -91.88
N ASN A 62 2.71 -61.55 -91.83
CA ASN A 62 3.58 -61.09 -90.77
C ASN A 62 3.68 -59.56 -90.73
N ALA A 63 3.88 -58.90 -91.88
CA ALA A 63 3.92 -57.45 -91.98
C ALA A 63 2.59 -56.81 -91.54
N ALA A 64 1.46 -57.32 -92.04
CA ALA A 64 0.14 -56.85 -91.64
C ALA A 64 -0.11 -57.07 -90.13
N THR A 65 0.31 -58.22 -89.60
CA THR A 65 0.18 -58.54 -88.16
C THR A 65 1.03 -57.61 -87.30
N GLN A 66 2.25 -57.27 -87.73
CA GLN A 66 3.10 -56.31 -87.04
C GLN A 66 2.47 -54.92 -87.01
N GLU A 67 1.90 -54.45 -88.12
CA GLU A 67 1.18 -53.17 -88.16
C GLU A 67 -0.02 -53.17 -87.19
N ILE A 68 -0.81 -54.25 -87.19
CA ILE A 68 -1.95 -54.41 -86.28
C ILE A 68 -1.49 -54.39 -84.82
N GLN A 69 -0.40 -55.11 -84.49
CA GLN A 69 0.18 -55.12 -83.15
C GLN A 69 0.64 -53.72 -82.73
N GLN A 70 1.32 -52.97 -83.60
CA GLN A 70 1.76 -51.61 -83.30
C GLN A 70 0.57 -50.66 -83.08
N ARG A 71 -0.46 -50.75 -83.91
CA ARG A 71 -1.70 -49.96 -83.75
C ARG A 71 -2.42 -50.30 -82.45
N PHE A 72 -2.52 -51.58 -82.10
CA PHE A 72 -3.13 -52.02 -80.86
C PHE A 72 -2.35 -51.51 -79.64
N THR A 73 -1.03 -51.70 -79.62
CA THR A 73 -0.16 -51.21 -78.53
C THR A 73 -0.27 -49.69 -78.37
N SER A 74 -0.20 -48.94 -79.46
CA SER A 74 -0.34 -47.47 -79.42
C SER A 74 -1.71 -47.03 -78.89
N SER A 75 -2.78 -47.72 -79.29
CA SER A 75 -4.14 -47.45 -78.81
C SER A 75 -4.29 -47.73 -77.31
N VAL A 76 -3.70 -48.82 -76.82
CA VAL A 76 -3.72 -49.18 -75.39
C VAL A 76 -2.90 -48.19 -74.58
N GLU A 77 -1.71 -47.79 -75.03
CA GLU A 77 -0.90 -46.76 -74.38
C GLU A 77 -1.62 -45.42 -74.31
N GLN A 78 -2.26 -44.99 -75.40
CA GLN A 78 -3.03 -43.75 -75.40
C GLN A 78 -4.20 -43.82 -74.41
N SER A 79 -4.90 -44.95 -74.36
CA SER A 79 -6.00 -45.17 -73.41
C SER A 79 -5.50 -45.14 -71.96
N ALA A 80 -4.34 -45.74 -71.69
CA ALA A 80 -3.71 -45.72 -70.37
C ALA A 80 -3.30 -44.29 -69.97
N ARG A 81 -2.75 -43.49 -70.89
CA ARG A 81 -2.42 -42.07 -70.65
C ARG A 81 -3.66 -41.23 -70.35
N ASN A 82 -4.75 -41.45 -71.08
CA ASN A 82 -6.03 -40.78 -70.84
C ASN A 82 -6.61 -41.13 -69.45
N ALA A 83 -6.53 -42.40 -69.07
CA ALA A 83 -6.96 -42.87 -67.75
C ALA A 83 -6.09 -42.27 -66.63
N ALA A 84 -4.77 -42.25 -66.79
CA ALA A 84 -3.85 -41.65 -65.83
C ALA A 84 -4.10 -40.14 -65.66
N SER A 85 -4.34 -39.42 -66.75
CA SER A 85 -4.66 -37.97 -66.72
C SER A 85 -5.99 -37.70 -66.01
N SER A 86 -7.00 -38.52 -66.26
CA SER A 86 -8.29 -38.47 -65.56
C SER A 86 -8.13 -38.73 -64.06
N ALA A 87 -7.33 -39.74 -63.69
CA ALA A 87 -7.04 -40.05 -62.28
C ALA A 87 -6.31 -38.90 -61.58
N ALA A 88 -5.30 -38.29 -62.21
CA ALA A 88 -4.58 -37.14 -61.67
C ALA A 88 -5.50 -35.92 -61.46
N SER A 89 -6.42 -35.69 -62.39
CA SER A 89 -7.43 -34.62 -62.30
C SER A 89 -8.40 -34.87 -61.14
N ALA A 90 -8.82 -36.13 -60.95
CA ALA A 90 -9.67 -36.53 -59.83
C ALA A 90 -8.95 -36.37 -58.48
N SER A 91 -7.68 -36.78 -58.37
CA SER A 91 -6.87 -36.56 -57.17
C SER A 91 -6.70 -35.07 -56.84
N SER A 92 -6.48 -34.22 -57.85
CA SER A 92 -6.36 -32.77 -57.66
C SER A 92 -7.68 -32.14 -57.18
N SER A 93 -8.80 -32.60 -57.74
CA SER A 93 -10.15 -32.18 -57.32
C SER A 93 -10.46 -32.62 -55.88
N ALA A 94 -10.09 -33.85 -55.51
CA ALA A 94 -10.23 -34.36 -54.15
C ALA A 94 -9.39 -33.55 -53.16
N GLY A 95 -8.14 -33.21 -53.50
CA GLY A 95 -7.29 -32.34 -52.68
C GLY A 95 -7.91 -30.95 -52.47
N THR A 96 -8.45 -30.34 -53.54
CA THR A 96 -9.15 -29.06 -53.47
C THR A 96 -10.39 -29.13 -52.56
N ALA A 97 -11.16 -30.21 -52.66
CA ALA A 97 -12.33 -30.44 -51.80
C ALA A 97 -11.94 -30.60 -50.32
N SER A 98 -10.85 -31.31 -50.02
CA SER A 98 -10.31 -31.43 -48.66
C SER A 98 -9.90 -30.07 -48.08
N SER A 99 -9.15 -29.27 -48.84
CA SER A 99 -8.75 -27.92 -48.40
C SER A 99 -9.95 -26.98 -48.21
N ALA A 100 -10.98 -27.10 -49.04
CA ALA A 100 -12.23 -26.35 -48.87
C ALA A 100 -12.97 -26.77 -47.58
N SER A 101 -12.99 -28.06 -47.26
CA SER A 101 -13.58 -28.58 -46.00
C SER A 101 -12.84 -28.09 -44.76
N GLU A 102 -11.50 -28.10 -44.80
CA GLU A 102 -10.65 -27.54 -43.74
C GLU A 102 -10.91 -26.04 -43.54
N SER A 103 -10.99 -25.29 -44.64
CA SER A 103 -11.30 -23.86 -44.61
C SER A 103 -12.70 -23.57 -44.03
N ALA A 104 -13.71 -24.37 -44.40
CA ALA A 104 -15.06 -24.26 -43.84
C ALA A 104 -15.11 -24.57 -42.34
N THR A 105 -14.31 -25.55 -41.90
CA THR A 105 -14.17 -25.90 -40.48
C THR A 105 -13.52 -24.75 -39.69
N ALA A 106 -12.44 -24.17 -40.22
CA ALA A 106 -11.77 -23.02 -39.60
C ALA A 106 -12.68 -21.78 -39.53
N ALA A 107 -13.48 -21.53 -40.58
CA ALA A 107 -14.48 -20.47 -40.58
C ALA A 107 -15.56 -20.70 -39.50
N SER A 108 -16.03 -21.94 -39.35
CA SER A 108 -17.02 -22.31 -38.32
C SER A 108 -16.48 -22.13 -36.90
N GLN A 109 -15.22 -22.49 -36.66
CA GLN A 109 -14.55 -22.25 -35.37
C GLN A 109 -14.41 -20.76 -35.09
N SER A 110 -14.00 -19.97 -36.09
CA SER A 110 -13.87 -18.52 -35.96
C SER A 110 -15.22 -17.85 -35.65
N ALA A 111 -16.31 -18.31 -36.26
CA ALA A 111 -17.66 -17.85 -35.96
C ALA A 111 -18.07 -18.16 -34.51
N SER A 112 -17.81 -19.39 -34.04
CA SER A 112 -18.08 -19.79 -32.65
C SER A 112 -17.28 -18.94 -31.64
N SER A 113 -16.00 -18.66 -31.93
CA SER A 113 -15.18 -17.79 -31.09
C SER A 113 -15.70 -16.35 -31.06
N ALA A 114 -16.14 -15.82 -32.21
CA ALA A 114 -16.75 -14.49 -32.28
C ALA A 114 -18.07 -14.42 -31.49
N GLN A 115 -18.90 -15.47 -31.54
CA GLN A 115 -20.12 -15.55 -30.75
C GLN A 115 -19.82 -15.56 -29.25
N ALA A 116 -18.87 -16.38 -28.80
CA ALA A 116 -18.47 -16.42 -27.38
C ALA A 116 -17.92 -15.07 -26.89
N ALA A 117 -17.15 -14.37 -27.73
CA ALA A 117 -16.68 -13.03 -27.43
C ALA A 117 -17.83 -12.01 -27.33
N ALA A 118 -18.81 -12.10 -28.22
CA ALA A 118 -20.01 -11.25 -28.18
C ALA A 118 -20.86 -11.50 -26.93
N GLU A 119 -21.05 -12.77 -26.55
CA GLU A 119 -21.76 -13.16 -25.31
C GLU A 119 -21.03 -12.64 -24.06
N SER A 120 -19.71 -12.75 -24.04
CA SER A 120 -18.87 -12.23 -22.94
C SER A 120 -18.97 -10.70 -22.84
N ALA A 121 -18.93 -10.00 -23.98
CA ALA A 121 -19.09 -8.56 -24.03
C ALA A 121 -20.50 -8.12 -23.57
N ALA A 122 -21.55 -8.83 -23.99
CA ALA A 122 -22.92 -8.57 -23.56
C ALA A 122 -23.09 -8.80 -22.04
N ALA A 123 -22.48 -9.85 -21.49
CA ALA A 123 -22.48 -10.11 -20.05
C ALA A 123 -21.75 -9.00 -19.27
N ALA A 124 -20.59 -8.56 -19.76
CA ALA A 124 -19.85 -7.45 -19.17
C ALA A 124 -20.64 -6.14 -19.21
N ALA A 125 -21.31 -5.83 -20.33
CA ALA A 125 -22.16 -4.66 -20.46
C ALA A 125 -23.36 -4.70 -19.49
N LYS A 126 -23.99 -5.87 -19.34
CA LYS A 126 -25.06 -6.08 -18.36
C LYS A 126 -24.56 -5.86 -16.93
N GLY A 127 -23.42 -6.45 -16.56
CA GLY A 127 -22.82 -6.28 -15.24
C GLY A 127 -22.44 -4.83 -14.95
N ALA A 128 -21.89 -4.11 -15.93
CA ALA A 128 -21.61 -2.68 -15.81
C ALA A 128 -22.89 -1.86 -15.60
N LYS A 129 -23.96 -2.16 -16.34
CA LYS A 129 -25.27 -1.52 -16.15
C LYS A 129 -25.84 -1.80 -14.76
N GLU A 130 -25.81 -3.05 -14.30
CA GLU A 130 -26.28 -3.43 -12.95
C GLU A 130 -25.48 -2.72 -11.86
N TYR A 131 -24.15 -2.62 -12.02
CA TYR A 131 -23.30 -1.88 -11.11
C TYR A 131 -23.70 -0.40 -11.04
N VAL A 132 -23.91 0.23 -12.18
CA VAL A 132 -24.38 1.63 -12.25
C VAL A 132 -25.79 1.77 -11.67
N ASP A 133 -26.72 0.85 -11.91
CA ASP A 133 -28.08 0.94 -11.36
C ASP A 133 -28.11 0.78 -9.82
N GLN A 134 -27.15 0.02 -9.28
CA GLN A 134 -26.98 -0.21 -7.83
C GLN A 134 -26.17 0.91 -7.14
N HIS A 135 -25.10 1.41 -7.76
CA HIS A 135 -24.10 2.28 -7.13
C HIS A 135 -23.92 3.63 -7.83
N GLY A 136 -24.24 3.71 -9.11
CA GLY A 136 -24.10 4.91 -9.93
C GLY A 136 -25.32 5.82 -9.77
N THR A 137 -25.06 7.11 -9.55
CA THR A 137 -26.02 8.23 -9.59
C THR A 137 -27.01 8.41 -8.45
N LYS A 138 -27.25 7.40 -7.61
CA LYS A 138 -28.17 7.58 -6.47
C LYS A 138 -27.46 8.34 -5.33
N PRO A 139 -28.03 9.45 -4.82
CA PRO A 139 -27.50 10.10 -3.64
C PRO A 139 -27.53 9.14 -2.46
N MET A 140 -26.55 9.26 -1.56
CA MET A 140 -26.60 8.54 -0.29
C MET A 140 -27.89 8.88 0.45
N THR A 141 -28.51 7.90 1.08
CA THR A 141 -29.66 8.14 1.97
C THR A 141 -29.18 8.05 3.39
N GLY A 142 -29.37 9.11 4.17
CA GLY A 142 -28.95 9.14 5.56
C GLY A 142 -29.67 8.10 6.43
N ALA A 143 -28.98 7.62 7.46
CA ALA A 143 -29.60 6.77 8.48
C ALA A 143 -30.60 7.58 9.31
N THR A 144 -31.70 6.93 9.69
CA THR A 144 -32.70 7.47 10.62
C THR A 144 -32.67 6.69 11.92
N THR A 145 -33.51 7.05 12.88
CA THR A 145 -33.66 6.30 14.14
C THR A 145 -34.20 4.88 13.95
N THR A 146 -34.85 4.60 12.82
CA THR A 146 -35.56 3.34 12.56
C THR A 146 -35.09 2.60 11.31
N ALA A 147 -34.19 3.20 10.51
CA ALA A 147 -33.69 2.59 9.27
C ALA A 147 -32.20 2.90 9.03
N THR A 148 -31.46 1.88 8.61
CA THR A 148 -30.08 2.00 8.17
C THR A 148 -29.99 2.85 6.90
N GLY A 149 -28.99 3.74 6.84
CA GLY A 149 -28.69 4.51 5.62
C GLY A 149 -28.19 3.61 4.49
N THR A 150 -28.31 4.09 3.26
CA THR A 150 -27.82 3.37 2.06
C THR A 150 -26.59 4.06 1.49
N ALA A 151 -25.63 3.26 1.00
CA ALA A 151 -24.49 3.79 0.26
C ALA A 151 -24.96 4.54 -1.01
N GLY A 152 -24.21 5.56 -1.43
CA GLY A 152 -24.52 6.38 -2.60
C GLY A 152 -23.55 7.55 -2.75
N THR A 153 -23.82 8.44 -3.71
CA THR A 153 -23.01 9.65 -3.93
C THR A 153 -23.27 10.67 -2.83
N VAL A 154 -22.22 11.19 -2.21
CA VAL A 154 -22.34 12.20 -1.15
C VAL A 154 -22.67 13.58 -1.74
N PRO A 155 -23.47 14.42 -1.07
CA PRO A 155 -23.69 15.80 -1.51
C PRO A 155 -22.37 16.57 -1.60
N ALA A 156 -22.17 17.31 -2.68
CA ALA A 156 -20.97 18.13 -2.84
C ALA A 156 -20.89 19.21 -1.75
N PRO A 157 -19.73 19.42 -1.10
CA PRO A 157 -19.55 20.52 -0.17
C PRO A 157 -19.64 21.87 -0.92
N GLN A 158 -20.22 22.88 -0.28
CA GLN A 158 -20.25 24.23 -0.84
C GLN A 158 -18.85 24.87 -0.78
N ALA A 159 -18.55 25.78 -1.71
CA ALA A 159 -17.28 26.50 -1.67
C ALA A 159 -17.10 27.21 -0.31
N GLY A 160 -15.93 27.08 0.29
CA GLY A 160 -15.61 27.67 1.61
C GLY A 160 -15.99 26.81 2.82
N THR A 161 -16.55 25.61 2.65
CA THR A 161 -16.95 24.74 3.78
C THR A 161 -15.92 23.67 4.15
N SER A 162 -14.62 23.93 3.99
CA SER A 162 -13.56 22.93 4.21
C SER A 162 -13.45 22.42 5.65
N THR A 163 -14.11 23.09 6.60
CA THR A 163 -14.13 22.74 8.03
C THR A 163 -15.39 21.97 8.45
N ARG A 164 -16.30 21.69 7.52
CA ARG A 164 -17.54 20.94 7.81
C ARG A 164 -17.31 19.43 7.70
N PHE A 165 -18.09 18.66 8.43
CA PHE A 165 -18.11 17.20 8.34
C PHE A 165 -19.49 16.72 7.86
N LEU A 166 -19.51 15.60 7.15
CA LEU A 166 -20.73 14.97 6.66
C LEU A 166 -21.34 14.10 7.78
N CYS A 167 -22.58 14.37 8.14
CA CYS A 167 -23.33 13.61 9.14
C CYS A 167 -24.01 12.36 8.56
N SER A 168 -24.41 11.43 9.44
CA SER A 168 -25.11 10.20 9.05
C SER A 168 -26.47 10.46 8.39
N ASP A 169 -27.04 11.66 8.52
CA ASP A 169 -28.28 12.12 7.88
C ASP A 169 -28.05 12.67 6.45
N ALA A 170 -26.83 12.51 5.90
CA ALA A 170 -26.39 13.04 4.61
C ALA A 170 -26.31 14.58 4.54
N THR A 171 -26.23 15.29 5.67
CA THR A 171 -26.07 16.76 5.70
C THR A 171 -24.67 17.18 6.15
N TRP A 172 -24.15 18.28 5.60
CA TRP A 172 -22.89 18.89 6.05
C TRP A 172 -23.13 19.77 7.27
N LYS A 173 -22.43 19.50 8.39
CA LYS A 173 -22.52 20.29 9.62
C LYS A 173 -21.18 20.89 10.01
N GLU A 174 -21.24 22.04 10.65
CA GLU A 174 -20.08 22.69 11.24
C GLU A 174 -19.69 21.93 12.52
N ALA A 175 -18.39 21.79 12.75
CA ALA A 175 -17.88 21.33 14.04
C ALA A 175 -18.44 22.26 15.14
N VAL A 176 -19.20 21.70 16.08
CA VAL A 176 -19.71 22.43 17.25
C VAL A 176 -18.51 22.70 18.17
N ASP A 177 -17.76 23.75 17.84
CA ASP A 177 -16.67 24.27 18.69
C ASP A 177 -17.17 25.40 19.61
N ALA A 178 -18.36 25.97 19.35
CA ALA A 178 -18.78 27.19 20.04
C ALA A 178 -19.37 26.96 21.45
N THR A 179 -20.26 25.99 21.65
CA THR A 179 -21.04 25.93 22.91
C THR A 179 -20.28 25.26 24.06
N GLN A 180 -19.67 24.09 23.82
CA GLN A 180 -18.91 23.37 24.86
C GLN A 180 -17.54 24.02 25.11
N GLY A 181 -16.89 24.51 24.05
CA GLY A 181 -15.64 25.28 24.17
C GLY A 181 -15.83 26.58 24.97
N LYS A 182 -16.93 27.32 24.73
CA LYS A 182 -17.24 28.52 25.52
C LYS A 182 -17.49 28.20 27.00
N ALA A 183 -18.25 27.15 27.30
CA ALA A 183 -18.51 26.77 28.69
C ALA A 183 -17.23 26.40 29.46
N ILE A 184 -16.30 25.67 28.80
CA ILE A 184 -15.00 25.33 29.38
C ILE A 184 -14.16 26.59 29.61
N ASN A 185 -14.11 27.51 28.65
CA ASN A 185 -13.36 28.76 28.77
C ASN A 185 -13.92 29.69 29.85
N ASP A 186 -15.25 29.80 29.97
CA ASP A 186 -15.91 30.57 31.03
C ASP A 186 -15.59 29.98 32.43
N ALA A 187 -15.55 28.64 32.55
CA ALA A 187 -15.17 27.97 33.80
C ALA A 187 -13.69 28.22 34.17
N ILE A 188 -12.79 28.19 33.19
CA ILE A 188 -11.36 28.51 33.40
C ILE A 188 -11.20 29.97 33.87
N ALA A 189 -11.90 30.90 33.23
CA ALA A 189 -11.85 32.32 33.60
C ALA A 189 -12.37 32.56 35.03
N LYS A 190 -13.46 31.87 35.42
CA LYS A 190 -13.96 31.91 36.79
C LYS A 190 -12.95 31.37 37.80
N ASN A 191 -12.34 30.23 37.52
CA ASN A 191 -11.32 29.65 38.40
C ASN A 191 -10.11 30.59 38.56
N ALA A 192 -9.70 31.28 37.50
CA ALA A 192 -8.62 32.26 37.56
C ALA A 192 -8.97 33.44 38.49
N ALA A 193 -10.21 33.94 38.46
CA ALA A 193 -10.67 35.00 39.36
C ALA A 193 -10.75 34.55 40.83
N ASP A 194 -11.24 33.32 41.07
CA ASP A 194 -11.33 32.74 42.41
C ASP A 194 -9.91 32.54 43.01
N ILE A 195 -8.93 32.13 42.21
CA ILE A 195 -7.50 32.04 42.61
C ILE A 195 -6.94 33.42 43.00
N ALA A 196 -7.21 34.47 42.21
CA ALA A 196 -6.74 35.83 42.51
C ALA A 196 -7.32 36.36 43.84
N THR A 197 -8.60 36.09 44.10
CA THR A 197 -9.27 36.44 45.36
C THR A 197 -8.64 35.71 46.55
N ASN A 198 -8.42 34.40 46.41
CA ASN A 198 -7.76 33.60 47.44
C ASN A 198 -6.34 34.12 47.74
N LYS A 199 -5.59 34.51 46.72
CA LYS A 199 -4.24 35.09 46.88
C LYS A 199 -4.25 36.41 47.66
N SER A 200 -5.24 37.27 47.41
CA SER A 200 -5.47 38.50 48.18
C SER A 200 -5.82 38.19 49.64
N GLY A 201 -6.73 37.24 49.87
CA GLY A 201 -7.12 36.79 51.21
C GLY A 201 -5.95 36.24 52.03
N ILE A 202 -5.11 35.38 51.44
CA ILE A 202 -3.89 34.86 52.10
C ILE A 202 -2.92 35.99 52.46
N SER A 203 -2.78 36.99 51.58
CA SER A 203 -1.89 38.13 51.82
C SER A 203 -2.36 38.98 53.01
N LYS A 204 -3.68 39.17 53.14
CA LYS A 204 -4.30 39.83 54.29
C LYS A 204 -4.08 39.03 55.58
N ASN A 205 -4.38 37.73 55.56
CA ASN A 205 -4.18 36.86 56.72
C ASN A 205 -2.71 36.90 57.21
N LYS A 206 -1.74 36.94 56.30
CA LYS A 206 -0.31 37.10 56.63
C LYS A 206 0.00 38.41 57.35
N ALA A 207 -0.60 39.52 56.89
CA ALA A 207 -0.46 40.82 57.54
C ALA A 207 -1.07 40.81 58.95
N ASP A 208 -2.27 40.25 59.09
CA ASP A 208 -2.99 40.18 60.38
C ASP A 208 -2.19 39.34 61.41
N ILE A 209 -1.64 38.20 61.02
CA ILE A 209 -0.77 37.36 61.88
C ILE A 209 0.47 38.14 62.34
N THR A 210 1.09 38.91 61.43
CA THR A 210 2.27 39.71 61.74
C THR A 210 1.94 40.80 62.79
N ALA A 211 0.78 41.47 62.64
CA ALA A 211 0.32 42.47 63.59
C ALA A 211 -0.04 41.88 64.97
N LEU A 212 -0.69 40.71 64.99
CA LEU A 212 -1.00 39.99 66.22
C LEU A 212 0.27 39.59 66.97
N ASN A 213 1.27 39.05 66.27
CA ASN A 213 2.55 38.66 66.89
C ASN A 213 3.27 39.88 67.50
N GLY A 214 3.29 41.02 66.80
CA GLY A 214 3.84 42.26 67.34
C GLY A 214 3.10 42.77 68.59
N SER A 215 1.78 42.62 68.64
CA SER A 215 0.98 43.00 69.81
C SER A 215 1.19 42.06 71.00
N LEU A 216 1.31 40.75 70.75
CA LEU A 216 1.59 39.75 71.78
C LEU A 216 2.97 40.00 72.42
N SER A 217 3.98 40.30 71.61
CA SER A 217 5.32 40.64 72.08
C SER A 217 5.30 41.85 73.03
N LYS A 218 4.54 42.92 72.71
CA LYS A 218 4.38 44.09 73.59
C LYS A 218 3.69 43.74 74.91
N ARG A 219 2.67 42.87 74.89
CA ARG A 219 1.95 42.45 76.11
C ARG A 219 2.83 41.62 77.03
N PHE A 220 3.63 40.70 76.49
CA PHE A 220 4.61 39.95 77.28
C PHE A 220 5.57 40.89 78.01
N THR A 221 6.11 41.91 77.32
CA THR A 221 6.96 42.94 77.94
C THR A 221 6.26 43.67 79.10
N LEU A 222 4.98 43.99 78.94
CA LEU A 222 4.22 44.71 79.96
C LEU A 222 3.96 43.86 81.21
N LEU A 223 3.63 42.57 81.07
CA LEU A 223 3.44 41.66 82.20
C LEU A 223 4.69 41.56 83.08
N TYR A 224 5.86 41.34 82.46
CA TYR A 224 7.13 41.26 83.18
C TYR A 224 7.46 42.55 83.95
N SER A 225 7.11 43.71 83.39
CA SER A 225 7.33 44.99 84.08
C SER A 225 6.42 45.21 85.30
N LEU A 226 5.22 44.60 85.31
CA LEU A 226 4.25 44.75 86.39
C LEU A 226 4.63 43.93 87.62
N GLU A 227 5.10 42.70 87.42
CA GLU A 227 5.58 41.82 88.49
C GLU A 227 6.78 42.44 89.23
N ALA A 228 7.68 43.11 88.50
CA ALA A 228 8.85 43.77 89.09
C ALA A 228 8.51 44.98 89.98
N ILE A 229 7.39 45.66 89.74
CA ILE A 229 6.94 46.82 90.53
C ILE A 229 6.20 46.39 91.80
N GLN A 230 5.42 45.30 91.76
CA GLN A 230 4.68 44.79 92.92
C GLN A 230 5.61 44.34 94.07
N ASP A 231 6.88 44.07 93.78
CA ASP A 231 7.87 43.59 94.74
C ASP A 231 8.74 44.72 95.36
N GLY A 232 8.28 45.97 95.34
CA GLY A 232 8.89 47.09 96.08
C GLY A 232 10.09 47.79 95.41
N ALA A 233 10.22 47.71 94.09
CA ALA A 233 11.29 48.36 93.32
C ALA A 233 11.11 49.90 93.28
N ARG A 234 12.19 50.67 93.54
CA ARG A 234 12.15 52.15 93.51
C ARG A 234 12.37 52.76 92.12
N SER A 235 12.97 52.02 91.19
CA SER A 235 13.16 52.44 89.80
C SER A 235 13.26 51.23 88.87
N LEU A 236 12.75 51.38 87.65
CA LEU A 236 12.77 50.37 86.59
C LEU A 236 13.20 51.01 85.27
N SER A 237 14.28 50.50 84.68
CA SER A 237 14.74 50.92 83.35
C SER A 237 14.68 49.73 82.39
N ILE A 238 14.05 49.93 81.24
CA ILE A 238 13.86 48.88 80.21
C ILE A 238 14.48 49.38 78.90
N ASP A 239 15.44 48.62 78.37
CA ASP A 239 15.91 48.79 76.98
C ASP A 239 15.02 47.94 76.05
N LEU A 240 14.34 48.61 75.11
CA LEU A 240 13.41 48.00 74.16
C LEU A 240 14.03 47.83 72.77
N SER A 241 15.36 47.85 72.66
CA SER A 241 16.04 47.44 71.44
C SER A 241 15.57 46.03 71.03
N PRO A 242 15.31 45.77 69.74
CA PRO A 242 14.49 44.64 69.27
C PRO A 242 14.97 43.23 69.60
N TYR A 243 16.12 43.08 70.27
CA TYR A 243 16.71 41.78 70.64
C TYR A 243 17.40 41.75 72.01
N LYS A 244 17.26 42.78 72.86
CA LYS A 244 17.93 42.84 74.16
C LYS A 244 17.00 43.43 75.22
N MET A 245 16.23 42.59 75.92
CA MET A 245 15.55 43.05 77.13
C MET A 245 16.50 42.88 78.31
N VAL A 246 16.99 43.95 78.91
CA VAL A 246 17.69 43.90 80.20
C VAL A 246 16.79 44.60 81.21
N LEU A 247 16.38 43.88 82.25
CA LEU A 247 15.58 44.44 83.34
C LEU A 247 16.52 44.72 84.52
N ILE A 248 16.56 45.98 84.96
CA ILE A 248 17.35 46.40 86.12
C ILE A 248 16.38 46.78 87.23
N VAL A 249 16.51 46.13 88.37
CA VAL A 249 15.67 46.34 89.55
C VAL A 249 16.55 46.83 90.71
N CYS A 250 16.31 48.03 91.20
CA CYS A 250 16.96 48.56 92.40
C CYS A 250 16.01 48.47 93.61
N LYS A 251 16.46 47.80 94.68
CA LYS A 251 15.75 47.71 95.97
C LYS A 251 16.66 48.16 97.12
N ARG A 252 16.10 48.91 98.09
CA ARG A 252 16.82 49.27 99.33
C ARG A 252 16.66 48.15 100.34
N GLN A 253 17.76 47.62 100.87
CA GLN A 253 17.74 46.66 101.97
C GLN A 253 17.52 47.37 103.30
N ASP A 254 16.95 46.66 104.27
CA ASP A 254 16.66 47.16 105.63
C ASP A 254 17.93 47.64 106.38
N ASN A 255 19.12 47.21 105.94
CA ASN A 255 20.42 47.65 106.46
C ASN A 255 20.92 48.98 105.85
N GLY A 256 20.12 49.64 105.00
CA GLY A 256 20.46 50.88 104.33
C GLY A 256 21.25 50.73 103.01
N ALA A 257 21.63 49.51 102.60
CA ALA A 257 22.33 49.26 101.34
C ALA A 257 21.36 49.08 100.16
N ASP A 258 21.71 49.60 98.98
CA ASP A 258 20.95 49.35 97.76
C ASP A 258 21.44 48.06 97.07
N LEU A 259 20.49 47.17 96.78
CA LEU A 259 20.72 45.96 95.99
C LEU A 259 20.22 46.21 94.56
N VAL A 260 21.13 46.08 93.60
CA VAL A 260 20.81 46.12 92.17
C VAL A 260 20.78 44.69 91.64
N SER A 261 19.62 44.26 91.18
CA SER A 261 19.43 42.98 90.51
C SER A 261 19.30 43.21 89.00
N PHE A 262 20.09 42.47 88.23
CA PHE A 262 19.98 42.42 86.78
C PHE A 262 19.27 41.13 86.39
N VAL A 263 18.20 41.23 85.61
CA VAL A 263 17.59 40.07 84.97
C VAL A 263 17.90 40.14 83.48
N ILE A 264 18.76 39.24 83.03
CA ILE A 264 19.18 39.10 81.63
C ILE A 264 18.52 37.82 81.10
N PRO A 265 17.68 37.90 80.03
CA PRO A 265 17.09 36.72 79.41
C PRO A 265 18.19 35.89 78.73
N VAL A 266 18.13 34.57 78.93
CA VAL A 266 19.19 33.60 78.57
C VAL A 266 19.31 33.35 77.05
N SER A 267 18.52 34.03 76.21
CA SER A 267 18.52 33.81 74.76
C SER A 267 19.69 34.46 74.01
N ILE A 268 20.62 35.14 74.70
CA ILE A 268 21.79 35.77 74.07
C ILE A 268 22.97 34.79 74.05
N TRP A 269 23.15 34.08 72.94
CA TRP A 269 24.38 33.31 72.70
C TRP A 269 25.50 34.25 72.27
N GLY A 270 26.39 34.61 73.20
CA GLY A 270 27.59 35.42 72.92
C GLY A 270 28.12 36.18 74.15
N ASN A 271 29.35 36.69 74.06
CA ASN A 271 29.88 37.64 75.06
C ASN A 271 29.10 38.95 74.92
N VAL A 272 28.37 39.34 75.97
CA VAL A 272 27.63 40.60 76.01
C VAL A 272 28.23 41.45 77.12
N GLU A 273 28.72 42.62 76.77
CA GLU A 273 28.97 43.69 77.73
C GLU A 273 27.73 44.56 77.80
N VAL A 274 27.17 44.67 79.01
CA VAL A 274 26.11 45.63 79.31
C VAL A 274 26.72 46.69 80.22
N SER A 275 26.90 47.89 79.69
CA SER A 275 27.24 49.08 80.47
C SER A 275 25.96 49.87 80.68
N HIS A 276 25.56 50.05 81.93
CA HIS A 276 24.39 50.87 82.25
C HIS A 276 24.75 51.94 83.27
N ARG A 277 24.19 53.14 83.07
CA ARG A 277 24.28 54.23 84.03
C ARG A 277 23.19 54.02 85.07
N ILE A 278 23.58 53.86 86.32
CA ILE A 278 22.64 53.76 87.44
C ILE A 278 22.68 55.07 88.20
N GLU A 279 21.51 55.66 88.42
CA GLU A 279 21.31 56.85 89.23
C GLU A 279 20.49 56.46 90.46
N CYS A 280 21.05 56.68 91.65
CA CYS A 280 20.37 56.51 92.91
C CYS A 280 20.69 57.70 93.81
N ASP A 281 19.65 58.35 94.34
CA ASP A 281 19.72 59.51 95.25
C ASP A 281 20.73 60.61 94.80
N GLY A 282 20.74 60.94 93.50
CA GLY A 282 21.50 62.08 92.95
C GLY A 282 22.98 61.82 92.62
N TYR A 283 23.48 60.60 92.80
CA TYR A 283 24.84 60.19 92.41
C TYR A 283 24.83 59.24 91.20
N TYR A 284 25.77 59.44 90.28
CA TYR A 284 25.92 58.61 89.08
C TYR A 284 27.12 57.66 89.20
N ARG A 285 26.90 56.37 88.93
CA ARG A 285 27.99 55.45 88.57
C ARG A 285 27.62 54.60 87.37
N ILE A 286 28.63 54.26 86.57
CA ILE A 286 28.50 53.33 85.45
C ILE A 286 28.89 51.95 85.97
N VAL A 287 27.96 51.00 85.87
CA VAL A 287 28.23 49.59 86.18
C VAL A 287 28.32 48.85 84.85
N THR A 288 29.46 48.22 84.61
CA THR A 288 29.69 47.37 83.44
C THR A 288 29.74 45.93 83.91
N ILE A 289 28.86 45.09 83.36
CA ILE A 289 28.83 43.66 83.64
C ILE A 289 29.15 42.92 82.34
N SER A 290 30.15 42.04 82.42
CA SER A 290 30.52 41.12 81.33
C SER A 290 30.05 39.71 81.66
N THR A 291 29.41 39.04 80.69
CA THR A 291 28.93 37.67 80.85
C THR A 291 30.04 36.63 81.05
N THR A 292 31.30 36.99 80.80
CA THR A 292 32.47 36.11 81.03
C THR A 292 32.79 35.84 82.50
N SER A 293 32.29 36.65 83.43
CA SER A 293 32.61 36.57 84.87
C SER A 293 31.61 35.73 85.69
N ILE A 294 30.59 35.17 85.04
CA ILE A 294 29.48 34.48 85.70
C ILE A 294 29.74 32.97 85.70
N LYS A 295 29.88 32.35 86.88
CA LYS A 295 29.95 30.88 87.02
C LYS A 295 28.54 30.29 86.88
N TRP A 296 28.32 29.53 85.81
CA TRP A 296 27.07 28.81 85.55
C TRP A 296 26.96 27.61 86.51
N GLY A 297 26.03 27.66 87.46
CA GLY A 297 25.68 26.53 88.32
C GLY A 297 24.31 25.98 87.94
N THR A 298 24.24 24.72 87.52
CA THR A 298 22.98 24.02 87.25
C THR A 298 22.51 23.29 88.51
N ALA A 299 21.42 23.77 89.11
CA ALA A 299 20.67 22.99 90.10
C ALA A 299 19.35 22.54 89.44
N ASN A 300 19.23 21.24 89.18
CA ASN A 300 18.03 20.50 88.81
C ASN A 300 17.23 20.98 87.58
N GLY A 301 17.64 20.52 86.38
CA GLY A 301 16.74 20.11 85.28
C GLY A 301 15.82 21.13 84.60
N ASP A 302 15.54 22.27 85.22
CA ASP A 302 14.73 23.35 84.67
C ASP A 302 15.64 24.46 84.18
N TYR A 303 15.34 24.99 82.99
CA TYR A 303 16.03 26.14 82.42
C TYR A 303 16.07 27.28 83.47
N PRO A 304 17.25 27.78 83.88
CA PRO A 304 17.30 28.87 84.83
C PRO A 304 16.75 30.13 84.14
N THR A 305 15.53 30.53 84.48
CA THR A 305 14.84 31.65 83.81
C THR A 305 15.26 33.03 84.32
N ALA A 306 16.07 33.09 85.39
CA ALA A 306 16.70 34.32 85.84
C ALA A 306 17.93 33.99 86.70
N PHE A 307 19.06 34.65 86.45
CA PHE A 307 20.20 34.61 87.36
C PHE A 307 20.30 35.98 88.05
N ILE A 308 20.06 36.01 89.36
CA ILE A 308 20.24 37.23 90.15
C ILE A 308 21.72 37.29 90.51
N VAL A 309 22.44 38.25 89.94
CA VAL A 309 23.80 38.57 90.40
C VAL A 309 23.68 39.68 91.46
N PRO A 310 23.78 39.37 92.76
CA PRO A 310 23.76 40.40 93.78
C PRO A 310 25.11 41.13 93.75
N ILE A 311 25.14 42.32 93.15
CA ILE A 311 26.30 43.20 93.27
C ILE A 311 26.06 44.07 94.51
N LYS A 312 26.81 43.80 95.58
CA LYS A 312 26.88 44.73 96.71
C LYS A 312 27.79 45.87 96.34
N ILE A 313 27.21 47.05 96.15
CA ILE A 313 27.97 48.29 95.98
C ILE A 313 28.21 48.85 97.39
N TYR A 314 29.43 48.68 97.90
CA TYR A 314 29.81 49.23 99.20
C TYR A 314 30.35 50.65 99.03
N GLY A 315 29.77 51.61 99.75
CA GLY A 315 30.13 53.03 99.70
C GLY A 315 29.25 53.86 98.77
N LEU A 316 28.04 54.16 99.26
CA LEU A 316 27.13 55.22 98.82
C LEU A 316 26.92 56.16 100.00
#